data_AF-A0A737VGG7-F1
#
_entry.id   AF-A0A737VGG7-F1
#
_cell.length_a   1.000
_cell.length_b   1.000
_cell.length_c   1.000
_cell.angle_alpha   90.00
_cell.angle_beta   90.00
_cell.angle_gamma   90.00
#
_symmetry.space_group_name_H-M   'P 1'
#
loop_
_entity.id
_entity.type
_entity.pdbx_description
1 polymer ?
#
loop_
_entity_poly.entity_id
_entity_poly.type
_entity_poly.pdbx_seq_one_letter_code
_entity_poly.pdbx_strand_id
1 'polypeptide(L)'
;MKKVTFISQSEAERLEPVAGAAMISITDPDKSPAALGQWEQLYRDSFYDGGYSENTIHTMKAAFRMNYASYIDSSQAEKLSTFLDGLVGSGIDQIFVHCYYGESRSGAVALYLHDKHGFTPNKPITKPNRTVYELLCNPTKFEPLIQSYETQHIEEELPLHLKIWDLLLVAVGLRR
;
A
#
# COMPACT_ATOMS: atom_id res chain seq x y z
N MET A 1 -6.80 -9.65 25.02
CA MET A 1 -7.30 -8.29 24.67
C MET A 1 -6.51 -7.87 23.46
N LYS A 2 -7.17 -7.54 22.33
CA LYS A 2 -6.46 -7.25 21.08
C LYS A 2 -5.63 -5.97 21.22
N LYS A 3 -4.31 -6.06 21.06
CA LYS A 3 -3.37 -4.95 21.23
C LYS A 3 -2.46 -4.81 20.01
N VAL A 4 -2.37 -3.58 19.51
CA VAL A 4 -1.41 -3.22 18.46
C VAL A 4 -0.34 -2.31 19.06
N THR A 5 0.92 -2.68 18.89
CA THR A 5 2.07 -1.92 19.37
C THR A 5 2.85 -1.41 18.17
N PHE A 6 2.76 -0.11 17.89
CA PHE A 6 3.50 0.51 16.80
C PHE A 6 4.68 1.35 17.31
N ILE A 7 5.87 1.06 16.78
CA ILE A 7 7.17 1.50 17.29
C ILE A 7 8.12 1.87 16.15
N SER A 8 9.23 2.56 16.48
CA SER A 8 10.29 2.82 15.51
C SER A 8 11.04 1.55 15.13
N GLN A 9 11.72 1.57 13.99
CA GLN A 9 12.59 0.47 13.57
C GLN A 9 13.65 0.19 14.63
N SER A 10 14.25 1.24 15.21
CA SER A 10 15.26 1.09 16.25
C SER A 10 14.75 0.33 17.48
N GLU A 11 13.50 0.56 17.87
CA GLU A 11 12.87 -0.14 18.98
C GLU A 11 12.54 -1.59 18.61
N ALA A 12 12.06 -1.83 17.38
CA ALA A 12 11.77 -3.17 16.90
C ALA A 12 13.01 -4.07 16.81
N GLU A 13 14.16 -3.50 16.42
CA GLU A 13 15.44 -4.22 16.35
C GLU A 13 16.01 -4.56 17.73
N ARG A 14 15.60 -3.87 18.79
CA ARG A 14 15.96 -4.17 20.18
C ARG A 14 14.95 -5.09 20.87
N LEU A 15 13.84 -5.41 20.21
CA LEU A 15 12.76 -6.16 20.81
C LEU A 15 12.99 -7.67 20.62
N GLU A 16 12.98 -8.40 21.72
CA GLU A 16 12.91 -9.86 21.67
C GLU A 16 11.55 -10.31 21.13
N PRO A 17 11.49 -11.30 20.22
CA PRO A 17 10.23 -11.84 19.72
C PRO A 17 9.30 -12.28 20.85
N VAL A 18 8.03 -11.90 20.74
CA VAL A 18 7.00 -12.28 21.72
C VAL A 18 6.26 -13.51 21.20
N ALA A 19 6.25 -14.58 21.98
CA ALA A 19 5.59 -15.83 21.62
C ALA A 19 4.08 -15.61 21.33
N GLY A 20 3.58 -16.19 20.23
CA GLY A 20 2.19 -16.03 19.80
C GLY A 20 1.82 -14.63 19.30
N ALA A 21 2.78 -13.71 19.15
CA ALA A 21 2.56 -12.40 18.55
C ALA A 21 3.16 -12.32 17.14
N ALA A 22 2.69 -11.34 16.36
CA ALA A 22 3.18 -11.10 15.01
C ALA A 22 3.96 -9.79 14.90
N MET A 23 4.85 -9.72 13.91
CA MET A 23 5.60 -8.51 13.56
C MET A 23 5.35 -8.12 12.09
N ILE A 24 5.06 -6.84 11.88
CA ILE A 24 4.91 -6.21 10.57
C ILE A 24 6.05 -5.21 10.40
N SER A 25 6.94 -5.49 9.45
CA SER A 25 8.16 -4.73 9.17
C SER A 25 8.03 -3.96 7.87
N ILE A 26 7.85 -2.64 7.95
CA ILE A 26 7.83 -1.77 6.78
C ILE A 26 9.09 -0.91 6.76
N THR A 27 9.83 -0.95 5.66
CA THR A 27 11.09 -0.21 5.48
C THR A 27 11.07 0.65 4.23
N ASP A 28 12.01 1.58 4.11
CA ASP A 28 12.22 2.30 2.85
C ASP A 28 12.99 1.39 1.87
N PRO A 29 12.71 1.44 0.54
CA PRO A 29 13.36 0.58 -0.46
C PRO A 29 14.87 0.73 -0.58
N ASP A 30 15.42 1.88 -0.21
CA ASP A 30 16.87 2.17 -0.24
C ASP A 30 17.60 1.80 1.07
N LYS A 31 16.89 1.21 2.03
CA LYS A 31 17.45 0.81 3.33
C LYS A 31 17.55 -0.70 3.44
N SER A 32 18.53 -1.15 4.22
CA SER A 32 18.61 -2.55 4.61
C SER A 32 17.34 -2.95 5.39
N PRO A 33 16.85 -4.20 5.23
CA PRO A 33 15.78 -4.72 6.07
C PRO A 33 16.13 -4.61 7.56
N ALA A 34 15.12 -4.37 8.39
CA ALA A 34 15.31 -4.30 9.84
C ALA A 34 15.85 -5.63 10.41
N ALA A 35 16.86 -5.52 11.27
CA ALA A 35 17.49 -6.64 11.97
C ALA A 35 16.60 -7.12 13.13
N LEU A 36 15.64 -7.99 12.83
CA LEU A 36 14.65 -8.48 13.78
C LEU A 36 15.03 -9.89 14.27
N GLY A 37 14.62 -10.22 15.50
CA GLY A 37 14.67 -11.58 16.02
C GLY A 37 13.78 -12.56 15.23
N GLN A 38 13.76 -13.81 15.67
CA GLN A 38 12.96 -14.88 15.03
C GLN A 38 11.49 -14.80 15.47
N TRP A 39 10.68 -14.06 14.71
CA TRP A 39 9.22 -14.00 14.90
C TRP A 39 8.52 -15.16 14.19
N GLU A 40 7.59 -15.83 14.87
CA GLU A 40 6.77 -16.92 14.29
C GLU A 40 5.92 -16.43 13.11
N GLN A 41 5.38 -15.22 13.23
CA GLN A 41 4.58 -14.55 12.22
C GLN A 41 5.24 -13.23 11.86
N LEU A 42 5.84 -13.15 10.67
CA LEU A 42 6.59 -11.99 10.20
C LEU A 42 6.17 -11.61 8.78
N TYR A 43 5.67 -10.39 8.61
CA TYR A 43 5.47 -9.76 7.31
C TYR A 43 6.54 -8.71 7.07
N ARG A 44 7.13 -8.71 5.87
CA ARG A 44 8.12 -7.71 5.45
C ARG A 44 7.68 -7.08 4.14
N ASP A 45 7.72 -5.76 4.11
CA ASP A 45 7.44 -4.98 2.91
C ASP A 45 8.29 -3.72 2.86
N SER A 46 8.37 -3.14 1.67
CA SER A 46 9.22 -1.99 1.42
C SER A 46 8.57 -1.01 0.44
N PHE A 47 8.34 0.20 0.93
CA PHE A 47 7.82 1.33 0.17
C PHE A 47 8.07 2.62 0.95
N TYR A 48 8.26 3.74 0.25
CA TYR A 48 8.52 5.03 0.87
C TYR A 48 7.31 5.54 1.65
N ASP A 49 7.58 6.34 2.68
CA ASP A 49 6.57 7.03 3.49
C ASP A 49 5.93 8.23 2.76
N GLY A 50 5.49 7.98 1.54
CA GLY A 50 4.79 8.93 0.71
C GLY A 50 3.30 8.63 0.66
N GLY A 51 2.55 9.57 0.13
CA GLY A 51 1.12 9.41 -0.10
C GLY A 51 0.72 10.07 -1.42
N TYR A 52 -0.41 9.62 -1.93
CA TYR A 52 -1.08 10.18 -3.09
C TYR A 52 -2.59 10.17 -2.89
N SER A 53 -3.27 10.98 -3.69
CA SER A 53 -4.71 11.17 -3.69
C SER A 53 -5.26 11.10 -5.11
N GLU A 54 -6.58 11.09 -5.27
CA GLU A 54 -7.22 11.23 -6.59
C GLU A 54 -6.74 12.49 -7.32
N ASN A 55 -6.59 13.61 -6.61
CA ASN A 55 -6.07 14.85 -7.21
C ASN A 55 -4.62 14.69 -7.70
N THR A 56 -3.80 13.94 -6.97
CA THR A 56 -2.44 13.57 -7.42
C THR A 56 -2.52 12.78 -8.73
N ILE A 57 -3.40 11.80 -8.82
CA ILE A 57 -3.55 10.96 -10.02
C ILE A 57 -4.08 11.79 -11.20
N HIS A 58 -5.06 12.67 -10.98
CA HIS A 58 -5.55 13.60 -12.01
C HIS A 58 -4.47 14.55 -12.53
N THR A 59 -3.57 14.99 -11.65
CA THR A 59 -2.46 15.89 -12.02
C THR A 59 -1.40 15.16 -12.84
N MET A 60 -1.05 13.94 -12.41
CA MET A 60 0.04 13.17 -13.02
C MET A 60 -0.40 12.37 -14.26
N LYS A 61 -1.68 12.00 -14.35
CA LYS A 61 -2.28 11.21 -15.43
C LYS A 61 -1.44 9.95 -15.72
N ALA A 62 -1.11 9.69 -16.98
CA ALA A 62 -0.31 8.54 -17.41
C ALA A 62 1.11 8.48 -16.77
N ALA A 63 1.64 9.61 -16.31
CA ALA A 63 2.94 9.64 -15.63
C ALA A 63 2.85 9.16 -14.17
N PHE A 64 1.64 8.92 -13.63
CA PHE A 64 1.45 8.57 -12.21
C PHE A 64 2.26 7.34 -11.80
N ARG A 65 2.11 6.20 -12.52
CA ARG A 65 2.79 4.95 -12.13
C ARG A 65 4.29 5.12 -12.06
N MET A 66 4.90 5.80 -13.04
CA MET A 66 6.34 6.03 -13.05
C MET A 66 6.78 6.88 -11.84
N ASN A 67 6.05 7.94 -11.53
CA ASN A 67 6.44 8.89 -10.48
C ASN A 67 6.16 8.39 -9.05
N TYR A 68 5.21 7.47 -8.89
CA TYR A 68 4.75 6.97 -7.59
C TYR A 68 5.02 5.46 -7.40
N ALA A 69 5.79 4.82 -8.30
CA ALA A 69 6.10 3.38 -8.26
C ALA A 69 6.73 2.89 -6.95
N SER A 70 7.41 3.77 -6.22
CA SER A 70 8.10 3.42 -4.98
C SER A 70 7.24 3.64 -3.73
N TYR A 71 5.99 4.07 -3.88
CA TYR A 71 5.02 4.20 -2.79
C TYR A 71 4.15 2.94 -2.76
N ILE A 72 3.38 2.73 -1.68
CA ILE A 72 2.50 1.56 -1.57
C ILE A 72 1.56 1.46 -2.78
N ASP A 73 1.48 0.28 -3.39
CA ASP A 73 0.56 -0.02 -4.48
C ASP A 73 -0.62 -0.92 -4.05
N SER A 74 -1.53 -1.19 -4.99
CA SER A 74 -2.72 -2.02 -4.78
C SER A 74 -2.36 -3.47 -4.40
N SER A 75 -1.30 -4.04 -4.98
CA SER A 75 -0.86 -5.41 -4.71
C SER A 75 -0.20 -5.54 -3.33
N GLN A 76 0.63 -4.57 -2.93
CA GLN A 76 1.23 -4.49 -1.59
C GLN A 76 0.13 -4.33 -0.53
N ALA A 77 -0.83 -3.45 -0.77
CA ALA A 77 -1.95 -3.24 0.13
C ALA A 77 -2.83 -4.49 0.30
N GLU A 78 -3.12 -5.22 -0.80
CA GLU A 78 -3.85 -6.48 -0.77
C GLU A 78 -3.11 -7.54 0.05
N LYS A 79 -1.80 -7.71 -0.16
CA LYS A 79 -0.98 -8.66 0.59
C LYS A 79 -0.96 -8.33 2.08
N LEU A 80 -0.72 -7.06 2.43
CA LEU A 80 -0.66 -6.62 3.82
C LEU A 80 -2.02 -6.74 4.51
N SER A 81 -3.10 -6.26 3.91
CA SER A 81 -4.45 -6.37 4.49
C SER A 81 -4.88 -7.83 4.67
N THR A 82 -4.63 -8.69 3.66
CA THR A 82 -4.90 -10.12 3.74
C THR A 82 -4.09 -10.81 4.84
N PHE A 83 -2.81 -10.47 4.97
CA PHE A 83 -1.96 -11.02 6.04
C PHE A 83 -2.49 -10.62 7.41
N LEU A 84 -2.81 -9.34 7.62
CA LEU A 84 -3.38 -8.83 8.88
C LEU A 84 -4.71 -9.52 9.22
N ASP A 85 -5.61 -9.63 8.25
CA ASP A 85 -6.90 -10.31 8.42
C ASP A 85 -6.70 -11.80 8.75
N GLY A 86 -5.74 -12.46 8.10
CA GLY A 86 -5.35 -13.85 8.38
C GLY A 86 -4.80 -14.05 9.79
N LEU A 87 -3.96 -13.14 10.29
CA LEU A 87 -3.49 -13.17 11.68
C LEU A 87 -4.65 -13.09 12.67
N VAL A 88 -5.56 -12.14 12.47
CA VAL A 88 -6.72 -11.95 13.34
C VAL A 88 -7.65 -13.17 13.29
N GLY A 89 -7.90 -13.72 12.09
CA GLY A 89 -8.70 -14.93 11.90
C GLY A 89 -8.09 -16.17 12.55
N SER A 90 -6.77 -16.20 12.69
CA SER A 90 -6.02 -17.26 13.37
C SER A 90 -5.93 -17.08 14.90
N GLY A 91 -6.55 -16.04 15.45
CA GLY A 91 -6.59 -15.78 16.89
C GLY A 91 -5.41 -14.98 17.44
N ILE A 92 -4.55 -14.41 16.60
CA ILE A 92 -3.46 -13.52 17.06
C ILE A 92 -4.07 -12.23 17.60
N ASP A 93 -3.83 -11.96 18.89
CA ASP A 93 -4.35 -10.77 19.58
C ASP A 93 -3.26 -9.75 19.95
N GLN A 94 -2.00 -10.02 19.62
CA GLN A 94 -0.87 -9.10 19.78
C GLN A 94 -0.11 -8.94 18.47
N ILE A 95 -0.11 -7.72 17.94
CA ILE A 95 0.57 -7.37 16.70
C ILE A 95 1.52 -6.20 16.94
N PHE A 96 2.78 -6.38 16.57
CA PHE A 96 3.79 -5.35 16.53
C PHE A 96 3.94 -4.84 15.10
N VAL A 97 4.05 -3.53 14.96
CA VAL A 97 4.25 -2.89 13.65
C VAL A 97 5.35 -1.86 13.77
N HIS A 98 6.32 -1.89 12.87
CA HIS A 98 7.29 -0.81 12.80
C HIS A 98 7.38 -0.21 11.40
N CYS A 99 7.74 1.07 11.41
CA CYS A 99 8.35 1.76 10.29
C CYS A 99 9.56 2.51 10.83
N TYR A 100 10.19 3.37 10.03
CA TYR A 100 11.43 4.05 10.47
C TYR A 100 11.26 4.79 11.82
N TYR A 101 10.31 5.73 11.91
CA TYR A 101 10.03 6.49 13.14
C TYR A 101 8.92 5.94 14.02
N GLY A 102 8.14 4.97 13.54
CA GLY A 102 7.03 4.43 14.33
C GLY A 102 5.83 5.36 14.48
N GLU A 103 5.53 6.14 13.44
CA GLU A 103 4.46 7.15 13.44
C GLU A 103 3.53 7.05 12.22
N SER A 104 4.08 7.16 11.01
CA SER A 104 3.28 7.34 9.79
C SER A 104 2.77 6.03 9.18
N ARG A 105 3.63 5.25 8.52
CA ARG A 105 3.24 3.92 7.97
C ARG A 105 2.75 2.95 9.03
N SER A 106 3.46 2.79 10.15
CA SER A 106 3.05 1.88 11.21
C SER A 106 1.80 2.38 11.94
N GLY A 107 1.62 3.70 12.08
CA GLY A 107 0.38 4.27 12.59
C GLY A 107 -0.82 4.02 11.69
N ALA A 108 -0.64 4.00 10.36
CA ALA A 108 -1.70 3.65 9.41
C ALA A 108 -2.16 2.19 9.56
N VAL A 109 -1.22 1.26 9.72
CA VAL A 109 -1.54 -0.15 10.01
C VAL A 109 -2.22 -0.29 11.38
N ALA A 110 -1.73 0.42 12.40
CA ALA A 110 -2.36 0.43 13.71
C ALA A 110 -3.80 0.98 13.66
N LEU A 111 -4.05 2.02 12.85
CA LEU A 111 -5.38 2.57 12.64
C LEU A 111 -6.30 1.57 11.94
N TYR A 112 -5.82 0.89 10.90
CA TYR A 112 -6.57 -0.18 10.24
C TYR A 112 -6.97 -1.30 11.20
N LEU A 113 -6.03 -1.78 12.03
CA LEU A 113 -6.30 -2.81 13.04
C LEU A 113 -7.27 -2.32 14.12
N HIS A 114 -7.17 -1.05 14.51
CA HIS A 114 -8.09 -0.42 15.45
C HIS A 114 -9.52 -0.38 14.89
N ASP A 115 -9.69 0.24 13.72
CA ASP A 115 -10.99 0.51 13.12
C ASP A 115 -11.69 -0.77 12.65
N LYS A 116 -10.96 -1.69 11.99
CA LYS A 116 -11.55 -2.90 11.41
C LYS A 116 -11.69 -4.04 12.41
N HIS A 117 -10.71 -4.20 13.31
CA HIS A 117 -10.57 -5.42 14.13
C HIS A 117 -10.68 -5.18 15.64
N GLY A 118 -10.83 -3.93 16.08
CA GLY A 118 -11.01 -3.55 17.48
C GLY A 118 -9.74 -3.64 18.32
N PHE A 119 -8.55 -3.54 17.70
CA PHE A 119 -7.30 -3.51 18.45
C PHE A 119 -7.16 -2.20 19.24
N THR A 120 -6.60 -2.29 20.45
CA THR A 120 -6.23 -1.11 21.23
C THR A 120 -4.78 -0.72 20.93
N PRO A 121 -4.52 0.51 20.46
CA PRO A 121 -3.16 0.98 20.19
C PRO A 121 -2.40 1.27 21.49
N ASN A 122 -1.08 1.04 21.49
CA ASN A 122 -0.20 1.31 22.64
C ASN A 122 -0.02 2.80 22.94
N LYS A 123 -0.25 3.67 21.96
CA LYS A 123 -0.15 5.14 22.06
C LYS A 123 -1.13 5.80 21.08
N PRO A 124 -1.46 7.09 21.23
CA PRO A 124 -2.34 7.80 20.29
C PRO A 124 -1.81 7.76 18.85
N ILE A 125 -2.71 7.59 17.89
CA ILE A 125 -2.39 7.60 16.45
C ILE A 125 -2.56 9.03 15.94
N THR A 126 -1.45 9.77 15.80
CA THR A 126 -1.49 11.22 15.53
C THR A 126 -1.32 11.59 14.05
N LYS A 127 -0.50 10.85 13.31
CA LYS A 127 -0.13 11.18 11.91
C LYS A 127 -0.06 9.92 11.03
N PRO A 128 -1.13 9.12 10.93
CA PRO A 128 -1.10 7.92 10.10
C PRO A 128 -0.92 8.30 8.62
N ASN A 129 -0.15 7.51 7.87
CA ASN A 129 -0.09 7.65 6.42
C ASN A 129 -1.48 7.35 5.83
N ARG A 130 -2.14 8.39 5.33
CA ARG A 130 -3.52 8.30 4.85
C ARG A 130 -3.67 7.36 3.65
N THR A 131 -2.73 7.39 2.71
CA THR A 131 -2.76 6.53 1.52
C THR A 131 -2.65 5.06 1.91
N VAL A 132 -1.72 4.73 2.82
CA VAL A 132 -1.59 3.36 3.35
C VAL A 132 -2.91 2.92 4.00
N TYR A 133 -3.48 3.73 4.89
CA TYR A 133 -4.74 3.38 5.55
C TYR A 133 -5.90 3.17 4.55
N GLU A 134 -6.08 4.09 3.61
CA GLU A 134 -7.15 4.00 2.61
C GLU A 134 -7.02 2.77 1.71
N LEU A 135 -5.79 2.40 1.35
CA LEU A 135 -5.52 1.20 0.57
C LEU A 135 -5.66 -0.09 1.39
N LEU A 136 -5.34 -0.10 2.68
CA LEU A 136 -5.62 -1.26 3.53
C LEU A 136 -7.13 -1.50 3.66
N CYS A 137 -7.93 -0.44 3.71
CA CYS A 137 -9.40 -0.53 3.71
C CYS A 137 -9.97 -0.95 2.35
N ASN A 138 -9.36 -0.52 1.24
CA ASN A 138 -9.76 -0.88 -0.12
C ASN A 138 -8.52 -0.91 -1.04
N PRO A 139 -7.89 -2.09 -1.25
CA PRO A 139 -6.64 -2.19 -2.01
C PRO A 139 -6.73 -1.69 -3.44
N THR A 140 -7.92 -1.77 -4.06
CA THR A 140 -8.14 -1.33 -5.44
C THR A 140 -8.66 0.10 -5.54
N LYS A 141 -8.72 0.87 -4.45
CA LYS A 141 -9.36 2.21 -4.41
C LYS A 141 -8.97 3.11 -5.58
N PHE A 142 -7.68 3.20 -5.88
CA PHE A 142 -7.15 4.12 -6.88
C PHE A 142 -6.94 3.47 -8.26
N GLU A 143 -7.01 2.15 -8.34
CA GLU A 143 -6.67 1.39 -9.55
C GLU A 143 -7.56 1.75 -10.76
N PRO A 144 -8.89 1.87 -10.63
CA PRO A 144 -9.74 2.28 -11.76
C PRO A 144 -9.37 3.66 -12.31
N LEU A 145 -9.03 4.61 -11.44
CA LEU A 145 -8.67 5.97 -11.84
C LEU A 145 -7.32 5.99 -12.56
N ILE A 146 -6.32 5.27 -12.05
CA ILE A 146 -5.01 5.14 -12.68
C ILE A 146 -5.17 4.55 -14.09
N GLN A 147 -5.89 3.44 -14.23
CA GLN A 147 -6.09 2.74 -15.52
C GLN A 147 -6.83 3.59 -16.56
N SER A 148 -7.75 4.47 -16.12
CA SER A 148 -8.46 5.38 -17.03
C SER A 148 -7.51 6.33 -17.79
N TYR A 149 -6.45 6.80 -17.13
CA TYR A 149 -5.46 7.69 -17.75
C TYR A 149 -4.45 6.94 -18.63
N GLU A 150 -4.14 5.70 -18.28
CA GLU A 150 -3.26 4.85 -19.10
C GLU A 150 -3.94 4.51 -20.44
N THR A 151 -5.24 4.22 -20.41
CA THR A 151 -6.02 3.92 -21.62
C THR A 151 -6.13 5.15 -22.53
N GLN A 152 -6.44 6.33 -21.96
CA GLN A 152 -6.52 7.59 -22.72
C GLN A 152 -5.20 7.94 -23.41
N HIS A 153 -4.06 7.75 -22.72
CA HIS A 153 -2.74 8.04 -23.29
C HIS A 153 -2.41 7.17 -24.50
N ILE A 154 -2.77 5.88 -24.44
CA ILE A 154 -2.58 4.95 -25.57
C ILE A 154 -3.41 5.39 -26.79
N GLU A 155 -4.64 5.85 -26.59
CA GLU A 155 -5.49 6.37 -27.67
C GLU A 155 -4.92 7.67 -28.30
N GLU A 156 -4.33 8.54 -27.49
CA GLU A 156 -3.68 9.76 -27.95
C GLU A 156 -2.43 9.47 -28.78
N GLU A 157 -1.58 8.53 -28.34
CA GLU A 157 -0.30 8.17 -28.99
C GLU A 157 -0.40 7.32 -30.27
N LEU A 158 -1.59 6.81 -30.62
CA LEU A 158 -1.77 6.03 -31.86
C LEU A 158 -1.24 6.81 -33.09
N PRO A 159 -0.28 6.24 -33.85
CA PRO A 159 0.32 6.87 -35.02
C PRO A 159 -0.71 7.41 -36.01
N LEU A 160 -0.47 8.62 -36.55
CA LEU A 160 -1.38 9.29 -37.48
C LEU A 160 -1.76 8.41 -38.67
N HIS A 161 -0.82 7.62 -39.20
CA HIS A 161 -1.10 6.70 -40.29
C HIS A 161 -2.14 5.63 -39.90
N LEU A 162 -2.08 5.07 -38.69
CA LEU A 162 -3.08 4.12 -38.21
C LEU A 162 -4.45 4.77 -38.03
N LYS A 163 -4.50 6.02 -37.53
CA LYS A 163 -5.74 6.80 -37.44
C LYS A 163 -6.34 7.07 -38.84
N ILE A 164 -5.51 7.39 -39.82
CA ILE A 164 -5.92 7.62 -41.23
C ILE A 164 -6.40 6.32 -41.88
N TRP A 165 -5.68 5.20 -41.67
CA TRP A 165 -6.08 3.89 -42.18
C TRP A 165 -7.41 3.44 -41.59
N ASP A 166 -7.66 3.69 -40.30
CA ASP A 166 -8.93 3.34 -39.66
C ASP A 166 -10.09 4.18 -40.20
N LEU A 167 -9.90 5.49 -40.37
CA LEU A 167 -10.87 6.38 -41.04
C LEU A 167 -11.18 5.95 -42.47
N LEU A 168 -10.16 5.53 -43.22
CA LEU A 168 -10.35 4.97 -44.56
C LEU A 168 -11.18 3.68 -44.51
N LEU A 169 -10.85 2.74 -43.63
CA LEU A 169 -11.57 1.46 -43.52
C LEU A 169 -13.05 1.66 -43.13
N VAL A 170 -13.34 2.64 -42.27
CA VAL A 170 -14.73 3.04 -41.94
C VAL A 170 -15.42 3.67 -43.16
N ALA A 171 -14.75 4.58 -43.87
CA ALA A 171 -15.31 5.24 -45.05
C ALA A 171 -15.62 4.28 -46.21
N VAL A 172 -14.83 3.20 -46.38
CA VAL A 172 -15.07 2.17 -47.40
C VAL A 172 -15.95 1.01 -46.88
N GLY A 173 -16.47 1.09 -45.66
CA GLY A 173 -17.40 0.10 -45.10
C GLY A 173 -16.77 -1.26 -44.74
N LEU A 174 -15.44 -1.32 -44.65
CA LEU A 174 -14.68 -2.52 -44.28
C LEU A 174 -14.55 -2.69 -42.75
N ARG A 175 -14.82 -1.63 -42.00
CA ARG A 175 -14.99 -1.60 -40.54
C ARG A 175 -16.24 -0.79 -40.22
N ARG A 176 -17.02 -1.19 -39.20
CA ARG A 176 -18.19 -0.45 -38.71
C ARG A 176 -17.83 0.33 -37.46
#